data_AF-A0A660SU00-F1
#
_entry.id   AF-A0A660SU00-F1
#
_cell.length_a   1.000
_cell.length_b   1.000
_cell.length_c   1.000
_cell.angle_alpha   90.00
_cell.angle_beta   90.00
_cell.angle_gamma   90.00
#
_symmetry.space_group_name_H-M   'P 1'
#
loop_
_entity.id
_entity.type
_entity.pdbx_description
1 polymer ?
#
loop_
_entity_poly.entity_id
_entity_poly.type
_entity_poly.pdbx_seq_one_letter_code
_entity_poly.pdbx_strand_id
1 'polypeptide(L)'
;MLVSAPVDASAPQGYVWVNIRPLLGGLNSGKLEALCRASMLSSWDSNNRFCGRCGTLTVQDLKESARICPSCGYRSYPRVSPAMIVRITNGSKILLAHNRRFPRGVYSCVAGYVESGETLEQTV
;
A
#
# COMPACT_ATOMS: atom_id res chain seq x y z
N MET A 1 14.83 -10.16 8.90
CA MET A 1 15.28 -8.78 8.62
C MET A 1 14.67 -8.37 7.30
N LEU A 2 14.07 -7.19 7.20
CA LEU A 2 13.39 -6.71 5.99
C LEU A 2 14.24 -5.61 5.37
N VAL A 3 14.48 -5.70 4.06
CA VAL A 3 15.33 -4.78 3.32
C VAL A 3 14.62 -4.40 2.03
N SER A 4 14.61 -3.11 1.71
CA SER A 4 14.24 -2.62 0.39
C SER A 4 15.50 -2.62 -0.46
N ALA A 5 15.43 -3.16 -1.67
CA ALA A 5 16.55 -3.22 -2.60
C ALA A 5 16.10 -2.77 -4.00
N PRO A 6 17.06 -2.34 -4.85
CA PRO A 6 16.81 -2.13 -6.27
C PRO A 6 16.10 -3.35 -6.89
N VAL A 7 15.28 -3.12 -7.92
CA VAL A 7 14.42 -4.15 -8.55
C VAL A 7 15.26 -5.30 -9.13
N ASP A 8 16.51 -5.04 -9.45
CA ASP A 8 17.50 -5.94 -10.06
C ASP A 8 18.50 -6.53 -9.04
N ALA A 9 18.39 -6.21 -7.76
CA ALA A 9 19.29 -6.73 -6.75
C ALA A 9 19.05 -8.23 -6.50
N SER A 10 20.11 -9.04 -6.53
CA SER A 10 20.05 -10.44 -6.08
C SER A 10 19.78 -10.50 -4.58
N ALA A 11 18.96 -11.46 -4.15
CA ALA A 11 18.75 -11.70 -2.72
C ALA A 11 20.09 -12.08 -2.07
N PRO A 12 20.40 -11.59 -0.85
CA PRO A 12 21.60 -12.00 -0.12
C PRO A 12 21.64 -13.52 0.09
N GLN A 13 22.84 -14.08 0.27
CA GLN A 13 23.00 -15.52 0.47
C GLN A 13 22.13 -16.02 1.64
N GLY A 14 21.34 -17.07 1.39
CA GLY A 14 20.40 -17.64 2.37
C GLY A 14 19.05 -16.92 2.46
N TYR A 15 18.80 -15.90 1.62
CA TYR A 15 17.54 -15.18 1.55
C TYR A 15 16.88 -15.32 0.18
N VAL A 16 15.56 -15.09 0.14
CA VAL A 16 14.77 -15.05 -1.09
C VAL A 16 13.90 -13.80 -1.09
N TRP A 17 13.70 -13.24 -2.28
CA TRP A 17 12.71 -12.17 -2.47
C TRP A 17 11.31 -12.77 -2.43
N VAL A 18 10.46 -12.18 -1.60
CA VAL A 18 9.06 -12.58 -1.47
C VAL A 18 8.16 -11.37 -1.60
N ASN A 19 7.03 -11.54 -2.28
CA ASN A 19 5.99 -10.53 -2.25
C ASN A 19 5.39 -10.44 -0.84
N ILE A 20 4.96 -9.25 -0.42
CA ILE A 20 4.34 -9.05 0.89
C ILE A 20 2.98 -9.77 1.01
N ARG A 21 2.24 -9.91 -0.10
CA ARG A 21 0.84 -10.39 -0.08
C ARG A 21 0.68 -11.82 0.46
N PRO A 22 1.52 -12.81 0.07
CA PRO A 22 1.51 -14.13 0.68
C PRO A 22 1.82 -14.15 2.18
N LEU A 23 2.53 -13.15 2.71
CA LEU A 23 2.94 -13.11 4.12
C LEU A 23 1.83 -12.60 5.06
N LEU A 24 0.78 -11.96 4.52
CA LEU A 24 -0.27 -11.32 5.30
C LEU A 24 -1.04 -12.29 6.22
N GLY A 25 -1.05 -13.59 5.91
CA GLY A 25 -1.74 -14.62 6.70
C GLY A 25 -0.86 -15.46 7.65
N GLY A 26 0.46 -15.25 7.64
CA GLY A 26 1.42 -16.14 8.33
C GLY A 26 2.31 -15.45 9.38
N LEU A 27 2.22 -14.13 9.53
CA LEU A 27 3.00 -13.36 10.48
C LEU A 27 2.17 -12.99 11.72
N ASN A 28 2.84 -12.84 12.86
CA ASN A 28 2.21 -12.23 14.03
C ASN A 28 1.87 -10.75 13.77
N SER A 29 0.90 -10.22 14.50
CA SER A 29 0.34 -8.87 14.28
C SER A 29 1.41 -7.77 14.27
N GLY A 30 2.31 -7.74 15.25
CA GLY A 30 3.34 -6.70 15.35
C GLY A 30 4.34 -6.70 14.17
N LYS A 31 4.78 -7.88 13.72
CA LYS A 31 5.66 -7.97 12.53
C LYS A 31 4.93 -7.58 11.26
N LEU A 32 3.65 -7.94 11.15
CA LEU A 32 2.82 -7.61 10.00
C LEU A 32 2.61 -6.09 9.87
N GLU A 33 2.27 -5.42 10.96
CA GLU A 33 2.08 -3.96 11.01
C GLU A 33 3.36 -3.21 10.59
N ALA A 34 4.51 -3.59 11.17
CA ALA A 34 5.79 -2.99 10.83
C ALA A 34 6.15 -3.20 9.36
N LEU A 35 5.92 -4.40 8.82
CA LEU A 35 6.16 -4.74 7.43
C LEU A 35 5.28 -3.93 6.47
N CYS A 36 3.97 -3.83 6.73
CA CYS A 36 3.04 -3.04 5.94
C CYS A 36 3.44 -1.56 5.93
N ARG A 37 3.76 -0.99 7.10
CA ARG A 37 4.19 0.40 7.23
C ARG A 37 5.50 0.66 6.49
N ALA A 38 6.50 -0.21 6.66
CA ALA A 38 7.79 -0.07 5.98
C ALA A 38 7.63 -0.14 4.46
N SER A 39 6.82 -1.07 3.95
CA SER A 39 6.52 -1.20 2.52
C SER A 39 5.84 0.05 1.96
N MET A 40 4.87 0.60 2.69
CA MET A 40 4.16 1.82 2.30
C MET A 40 5.10 3.02 2.25
N LEU A 41 5.91 3.23 3.30
CA LEU A 41 6.84 4.36 3.38
C LEU A 41 7.95 4.26 2.32
N SER A 42 8.51 3.06 2.10
CA SER A 42 9.54 2.86 1.07
C SER A 42 8.98 3.08 -0.35
N SER A 43 7.75 2.63 -0.62
CA SER A 43 7.08 2.90 -1.88
C SER A 43 6.78 4.38 -2.07
N TRP A 44 6.27 5.07 -1.04
CA TRP A 44 6.06 6.52 -1.11
C TRP A 44 7.36 7.28 -1.36
N ASP A 45 8.43 6.96 -0.64
CA ASP A 45 9.71 7.65 -0.73
C ASP A 45 10.33 7.55 -2.14
N SER A 46 10.35 6.34 -2.69
CA SER A 46 10.85 6.09 -4.05
C SER A 46 10.03 6.80 -5.14
N ASN A 47 8.71 6.91 -4.97
CA ASN A 47 7.81 7.58 -5.90
C ASN A 47 7.80 9.12 -5.75
N ASN A 48 8.39 9.68 -4.69
CA ASN A 48 8.38 11.12 -4.41
C ASN A 48 9.78 11.75 -4.42
N ARG A 49 10.76 11.09 -5.07
CA ARG A 49 12.13 11.61 -5.24
C ARG A 49 12.20 12.92 -6.02
N PHE A 50 11.24 13.16 -6.92
CA PHE A 50 11.13 14.40 -7.69
C PHE A 50 9.81 15.11 -7.37
N CYS A 51 9.82 16.43 -7.43
CA CYS A 51 8.67 17.27 -7.13
C CYS A 51 7.61 17.12 -8.22
N GLY A 52 6.41 16.66 -7.85
CA GLY A 52 5.27 16.57 -8.77
C GLY A 52 4.76 17.91 -9.33
N ARG A 53 5.24 19.06 -8.83
CA ARG A 53 4.88 20.39 -9.36
C ARG A 53 5.89 20.97 -10.34
N CYS A 54 7.20 20.80 -10.08
CA CYS A 54 8.25 21.47 -10.86
C CYS A 54 9.40 20.55 -11.30
N GLY A 55 9.37 19.25 -10.98
CA GLY A 55 10.38 18.28 -11.38
C GLY A 55 11.71 18.34 -10.61
N THR A 56 11.90 19.30 -9.69
CA THR A 56 13.14 19.38 -8.87
C THR A 56 13.28 18.18 -7.93
N LEU A 57 14.51 17.70 -7.70
CA LEU A 57 14.79 16.65 -6.73
C LEU A 57 14.36 17.09 -5.31
N THR A 58 13.58 16.26 -4.62
CA THR A 58 13.10 16.54 -3.26
C THR A 58 14.10 16.06 -2.21
N VAL A 59 14.13 16.75 -1.07
CA VAL A 59 14.90 16.35 0.11
C VAL A 59 13.98 15.76 1.17
N GLN A 60 14.49 14.80 1.94
CA GLN A 60 13.73 14.22 3.05
C GLN A 60 13.75 15.17 4.25
N ASP A 61 12.60 15.33 4.91
CA ASP A 61 12.52 16.06 6.17
C ASP A 61 13.03 15.19 7.35
N LEU A 62 13.69 15.82 8.32
CA LEU A 62 14.29 15.12 9.47
C LEU A 62 13.32 14.95 10.66
N LYS A 63 12.20 15.68 10.67
CA LYS A 63 11.23 15.72 11.77
C LYS A 63 9.95 14.96 11.45
N GLU A 64 9.52 14.99 10.19
CA GLU A 64 8.31 14.32 9.71
C GLU A 64 8.63 13.34 8.57
N SER A 65 7.72 12.38 8.34
CA SER A 65 7.76 11.55 7.14
C SER A 65 7.28 12.39 5.95
N ALA A 66 8.13 13.28 5.45
CA ALA A 66 7.82 14.18 4.35
C ALA A 66 9.01 14.35 3.39
N ARG A 67 8.69 14.67 2.13
CA ARG A 67 9.65 15.08 1.10
C ARG A 67 9.36 16.54 0.73
N ILE A 68 10.38 17.39 0.80
CA ILE A 68 10.28 18.83 0.58
C ILE A 68 11.02 19.20 -0.70
N CYS A 69 10.38 19.99 -1.56
CA CYS A 69 11.03 20.58 -2.72
C CYS A 69 11.77 21.86 -2.31
N PRO A 70 13.11 21.94 -2.49
CA PRO A 70 13.87 23.13 -2.12
C PRO A 70 13.61 24.32 -3.06
N SER A 71 13.12 24.07 -4.29
CA SER A 71 12.86 25.13 -5.28
C SER A 71 11.52 25.84 -5.07
N CYS A 72 10.44 25.10 -4.81
CA CYS A 72 9.09 25.67 -4.74
C CYS A 72 8.39 25.48 -3.38
N GLY A 73 9.07 24.86 -2.42
CA GLY A 73 8.54 24.63 -1.07
C GLY A 73 7.43 23.56 -0.98
N TYR A 74 7.08 22.88 -2.08
CA TYR A 74 6.07 21.82 -2.06
C TYR A 74 6.46 20.70 -1.10
N ARG A 75 5.49 20.25 -0.29
CA ARG A 75 5.64 19.13 0.64
C ARG A 75 4.77 17.95 0.18
N SER A 76 5.38 16.78 0.08
CA SER A 76 4.68 15.51 -0.11
C SER A 76 4.70 14.72 1.19
N TYR A 77 3.57 14.08 1.51
CA TYR A 77 3.38 13.21 2.67
C TYR A 77 2.94 11.80 2.20
N PRO A 78 3.26 10.74 2.95
CA PRO A 78 2.76 9.40 2.69
C PRO A 78 1.24 9.39 2.54
N ARG A 79 0.76 8.83 1.42
CA ARG A 79 -0.66 8.83 1.06
C ARG A 79 -1.32 7.55 1.55
N VAL A 80 -2.32 7.68 2.42
CA VAL A 80 -3.27 6.60 2.73
C VAL A 80 -4.46 6.74 1.78
N SER A 81 -4.82 5.65 1.11
CA SER A 81 -6.03 5.57 0.26
C SER A 81 -7.07 4.74 0.98
N PRO A 82 -8.14 5.36 1.54
CA PRO A 82 -9.19 4.62 2.22
C PRO A 82 -9.89 3.66 1.24
N ALA A 83 -10.16 2.45 1.72
CA ALA A 83 -10.84 1.42 0.96
C ALA A 83 -11.81 0.69 1.87
N MET A 84 -12.92 0.24 1.30
CA MET A 84 -13.92 -0.56 2.00
C MET A 84 -13.93 -1.98 1.46
N ILE A 85 -14.40 -2.91 2.29
CA ILE A 85 -14.70 -4.30 1.92
C ILE A 85 -16.05 -4.65 2.57
N VAL A 86 -17.01 -5.09 1.76
CA VAL A 86 -18.40 -5.26 2.21
C VAL A 86 -18.91 -6.67 2.03
N ARG A 87 -19.62 -7.17 3.05
CA ARG A 87 -20.34 -8.44 3.04
C ARG A 87 -21.81 -8.19 2.72
N ILE A 88 -22.24 -8.54 1.52
CA ILE A 88 -23.65 -8.43 1.11
C ILE A 88 -24.38 -9.74 1.42
N THR A 89 -25.45 -9.67 2.20
CA THR A 89 -26.21 -10.85 2.69
C THR A 89 -27.66 -10.86 2.19
N ASN A 90 -28.17 -12.05 1.88
CA ASN A 90 -29.58 -12.29 1.56
C ASN A 90 -30.05 -13.58 2.25
N GLY A 91 -30.70 -13.44 3.40
CA GLY A 91 -31.06 -14.57 4.26
C GLY A 91 -29.83 -15.38 4.68
N SER A 92 -29.80 -16.67 4.32
CA SER A 92 -28.66 -17.57 4.57
C SER A 92 -27.56 -17.51 3.49
N LYS A 93 -27.68 -16.61 2.50
CA LYS A 93 -26.73 -16.48 1.39
C LYS A 93 -25.84 -15.24 1.54
N ILE A 94 -24.63 -15.33 1.00
CA ILE A 94 -23.65 -14.23 0.89
C ILE A 94 -23.23 -14.07 -0.57
N LEU A 95 -23.09 -12.82 -1.03
CA LEU A 95 -22.50 -12.52 -2.35
C LEU A 95 -20.98 -12.56 -2.26
N LEU A 96 -20.35 -13.34 -3.14
CA LEU A 96 -18.91 -13.33 -3.34
C LEU A 96 -18.60 -13.13 -4.82
N ALA A 97 -17.61 -12.30 -5.12
CA ALA A 97 -17.14 -12.03 -6.47
C ALA A 97 -15.81 -12.74 -6.74
N HIS A 98 -15.61 -13.15 -8.00
CA HIS A 98 -14.33 -13.66 -8.49
C HIS A 98 -13.67 -12.60 -9.38
N ASN A 99 -12.55 -12.03 -8.91
CA ASN A 99 -11.76 -11.12 -9.73
C ASN A 99 -10.92 -11.94 -10.73
N ARG A 100 -10.78 -11.47 -11.98
CA ARG A 100 -9.97 -12.13 -13.03
C ARG A 100 -8.52 -12.42 -12.60
N ARG A 101 -7.95 -11.66 -11.67
CA ARG A 101 -6.59 -11.86 -11.14
C ARG A 101 -6.50 -12.93 -10.04
N PHE A 102 -7.64 -13.43 -9.53
CA PHE A 102 -7.63 -14.41 -8.46
C PHE A 102 -7.37 -15.82 -9.01
N PRO A 103 -6.70 -16.68 -8.22
CA PRO A 103 -6.63 -18.11 -8.55
C PRO A 103 -8.03 -18.70 -8.69
N ARG A 104 -8.17 -19.70 -9.57
CA ARG A 104 -9.44 -20.40 -9.79
C ARG A 104 -9.97 -20.96 -8.47
N GLY A 105 -11.27 -20.79 -8.21
CA GLY A 105 -11.93 -21.26 -6.98
C GLY A 105 -11.81 -20.32 -5.79
N VAL A 106 -11.10 -19.19 -5.92
CA VAL A 106 -11.02 -18.15 -4.87
C VAL A 106 -12.07 -17.07 -5.14
N TYR A 107 -12.91 -16.81 -4.15
CA TYR A 107 -13.93 -15.76 -4.17
C TYR A 107 -13.79 -14.87 -2.93
N SER A 108 -14.18 -13.61 -3.03
CA SER A 108 -14.07 -12.64 -1.94
C SER A 108 -15.30 -11.74 -1.88
N CYS A 109 -15.52 -11.12 -0.72
CA CYS A 109 -16.34 -9.92 -0.58
C CYS A 109 -15.92 -8.84 -1.59
N VAL A 110 -16.88 -7.99 -1.97
CA VAL A 110 -16.65 -6.85 -2.87
C VAL A 110 -15.84 -5.78 -2.12
N ALA A 111 -14.87 -5.18 -2.81
CA ALA A 111 -13.96 -4.17 -2.27
C ALA A 111 -13.76 -3.02 -3.26
N GLY A 112 -13.52 -1.80 -2.76
CA GLY A 112 -13.43 -0.57 -3.54
C GLY A 112 -12.77 0.57 -2.76
N TYR A 113 -12.23 1.55 -3.48
CA TYR A 113 -11.67 2.77 -2.88
C TYR A 113 -12.79 3.77 -2.57
N VAL A 114 -12.62 4.53 -1.50
CA VAL A 114 -13.52 5.62 -1.12
C VAL A 114 -13.15 6.86 -1.92
N GLU A 115 -14.12 7.45 -2.60
CA GLU A 115 -13.90 8.66 -3.38
C GLU A 115 -13.96 9.94 -2.53
N SER A 116 -13.39 11.02 -3.09
CA SER A 116 -13.34 12.30 -2.39
C SER A 116 -14.75 12.87 -2.21
N GLY A 117 -15.17 13.02 -0.95
CA GLY A 117 -16.49 13.55 -0.60
C GLY A 117 -17.53 12.48 -0.27
N GLU A 118 -17.19 11.19 -0.40
CA GLU A 118 -18.04 10.08 0.05
C GLU A 118 -17.78 9.72 1.51
N THR A 119 -18.81 9.29 2.23
CA THR A 119 -18.65 8.49 3.46
C THR A 119 -18.34 7.03 3.11
N LEU A 120 -17.88 6.26 4.11
CA LEU A 120 -17.64 4.82 3.92
C LEU A 120 -18.90 4.08 3.47
N GLU A 121 -20.06 4.49 3.97
CA GLU A 121 -21.37 3.92 3.63
C GLU A 121 -21.84 4.30 2.23
N GLN A 122 -21.45 5.47 1.71
CA GLN A 122 -21.80 5.88 0.34
C GLN A 122 -20.98 5.15 -0.72
N THR A 123 -19.76 4.75 -0.40
CA THR A 123 -18.89 3.96 -1.29
C THR A 123 -19.37 2.50 -1.46
N VAL A 124 -20.19 2.00 -0.53
CA VAL A 124 -20.76 0.64 -0.57
C VAL A 124 -21.88 0.55 -1.61
#